data_AF-A0A4V1V452-F1
#
_entry.id   AF-A0A4V1V452-F1
#
_cell.length_a   1.000
_cell.length_b   1.000
_cell.length_c   1.000
_cell.angle_alpha   90.00
_cell.angle_beta   90.00
_cell.angle_gamma   90.00
#
_symmetry.space_group_name_H-M   'P 1'
#
loop_
_entity.id
_entity.type
_entity.pdbx_description
1 polymer ?
#
loop_
_entity_poly.entity_id
_entity_poly.type
_entity_poly.pdbx_seq_one_letter_code
_entity_poly.pdbx_strand_id
1 'polypeptide(L)'
;MAPVPPMIGWVAVTGHITLMPVLLFAIIFMWTPPHFWALSLWRSGDYAAAGVPMLPVVKGKPHTRLQILLYTLVLVPLGIAPCFIGLGGVLYLAAATGLGLWFLKEAVAVYRETNEDKEPAARRLFGVSLLYLAVLFAALIVEKMAGVPGLTLAS
;
A
#
# COMPACT_ATOMS: atom_id res chain seq x y z
N MET A 1 -17.09 -7.19 -3.29
CA MET A 1 -17.49 -6.38 -2.12
C MET A 1 -16.42 -6.53 -1.03
N ALA A 2 -15.33 -5.78 -1.11
CA ALA A 2 -14.20 -5.85 -0.18
C ALA A 2 -13.51 -4.48 -0.23
N PRO A 3 -13.79 -3.56 0.72
CA PRO A 3 -12.80 -3.22 1.76
C PRO A 3 -13.40 -2.63 3.07
N VAL A 4 -14.65 -2.92 3.43
CA VAL A 4 -15.32 -2.28 4.59
C VAL A 4 -14.85 -2.65 6.02
N PRO A 5 -14.02 -3.70 6.30
CA PRO A 5 -13.75 -4.10 7.69
C PRO A 5 -13.18 -3.01 8.62
N PRO A 6 -12.23 -2.16 8.20
CA PRO A 6 -11.71 -1.10 9.07
C PRO A 6 -12.75 -0.01 9.37
N MET A 7 -13.58 0.34 8.37
CA MET A 7 -14.65 1.32 8.54
C MET A 7 -15.79 0.80 9.42
N ILE A 8 -16.20 -0.45 9.22
CA ILE A 8 -17.22 -1.10 10.08
C ILE A 8 -16.70 -1.23 11.50
N GLY A 9 -15.45 -1.66 11.69
CA GLY A 9 -14.84 -1.78 13.01
C GLY A 9 -14.75 -0.44 13.75
N TRP A 10 -14.49 0.67 13.04
CA TRP A 10 -14.46 1.99 13.66
C TRP A 10 -15.86 2.54 13.98
N VAL A 11 -16.82 2.41 13.05
CA VAL A 11 -18.21 2.83 13.26
C VAL A 11 -18.86 2.05 14.40
N ALA A 12 -18.57 0.74 14.51
CA ALA A 12 -19.06 -0.11 15.60
C ALA A 12 -18.53 0.30 16.99
N VAL A 13 -17.36 0.95 17.06
CA VAL A 13 -16.70 1.31 18.33
C VAL A 13 -16.92 2.79 18.70
N THR A 14 -17.08 3.70 17.74
CA THR A 14 -17.06 5.15 18.02
C THR A 14 -18.32 5.92 17.63
N GLY A 15 -19.24 5.35 16.84
CA GLY A 15 -20.47 6.03 16.41
C GLY A 15 -20.27 7.26 15.50
N HIS A 16 -19.02 7.63 15.16
CA HIS A 16 -18.68 8.78 14.31
C HIS A 16 -17.60 8.40 13.27
N ILE A 17 -17.73 8.92 12.05
CA ILE A 17 -16.68 8.83 11.03
C ILE A 17 -15.64 9.91 11.35
N THR A 18 -14.54 9.55 12.03
CA THR A 18 -13.38 10.43 12.15
C THR A 18 -12.53 10.33 10.86
N LEU A 19 -11.64 11.30 10.62
CA LEU A 19 -10.83 11.36 9.40
C LEU A 19 -9.78 10.24 9.30
N MET A 20 -9.35 9.69 10.44
CA MET A 20 -8.27 8.71 10.54
C MET A 20 -8.61 7.32 9.95
N PRO A 21 -9.75 6.70 10.25
CA PRO A 21 -10.20 5.44 9.63
C PRO A 21 -10.39 5.53 8.13
N VAL A 22 -10.91 6.66 7.64
CA VAL A 22 -11.14 6.89 6.22
C VAL A 22 -9.81 6.91 5.47
N LEU A 23 -8.77 7.50 6.05
CA LEU A 23 -7.44 7.51 5.48
C LEU A 23 -6.75 6.15 5.54
N LEU A 24 -6.84 5.43 6.66
CA LEU A 24 -6.31 4.08 6.76
C LEU A 24 -6.97 3.15 5.73
N PHE A 25 -8.28 3.27 5.57
CA PHE A 25 -9.03 2.60 4.51
C PHE A 25 -8.51 2.99 3.12
N ALA A 26 -8.30 4.28 2.85
CA ALA A 26 -7.79 4.74 1.56
C ALA A 26 -6.37 4.20 1.28
N ILE A 27 -5.49 4.17 2.28
CA ILE A 27 -4.14 3.61 2.17
C ILE A 27 -4.20 2.11 1.87
N ILE A 28 -4.95 1.33 2.64
CA ILE A 28 -5.10 -0.12 2.41
C ILE A 28 -5.70 -0.35 1.02
N PHE A 29 -6.74 0.39 0.66
CA PHE A 29 -7.40 0.28 -0.62
C PHE A 29 -6.45 0.57 -1.78
N MET A 30 -5.62 1.61 -1.68
CA MET A 30 -4.65 1.95 -2.73
C MET A 30 -3.44 1.00 -2.75
N TRP A 31 -3.07 0.42 -1.62
CA TRP A 31 -2.00 -0.57 -1.48
C TRP A 31 -2.39 -1.96 -2.02
N THR A 32 -3.67 -2.31 -1.92
CA THR A 32 -4.20 -3.64 -2.28
C THR A 32 -3.96 -4.01 -3.75
N PRO A 33 -4.23 -3.15 -4.75
CA PRO A 33 -3.98 -3.48 -6.15
C PRO A 33 -2.51 -3.71 -6.45
N PRO A 34 -1.55 -2.81 -6.12
CA PRO A 34 -0.12 -3.08 -6.30
C PRO A 34 0.36 -4.39 -5.66
N HIS A 35 -0.10 -4.68 -4.44
CA HIS A 35 0.25 -5.90 -3.71
C HIS A 35 -0.22 -7.17 -4.45
N PHE A 36 -1.51 -7.25 -4.79
CA PHE A 36 -2.04 -8.43 -5.47
C PHE A 36 -1.60 -8.55 -6.92
N TRP A 37 -1.44 -7.43 -7.62
CA TRP A 37 -0.95 -7.43 -8.99
C TRP A 37 0.49 -7.90 -9.07
N ALA A 38 1.33 -7.55 -8.10
CA ALA A 38 2.66 -8.14 -7.99
C ALA A 38 2.60 -9.67 -7.91
N LEU A 39 1.80 -10.22 -6.99
CA LEU A 39 1.57 -11.66 -6.87
C LEU A 39 1.11 -12.30 -8.18
N SER A 40 0.20 -11.63 -8.87
CA SER A 40 -0.33 -12.11 -10.13
C SER A 40 0.67 -12.15 -11.27
N LEU A 41 1.73 -11.33 -11.26
CA LEU A 41 2.73 -11.31 -12.33
C LEU A 41 3.50 -12.64 -12.39
N TRP A 42 4.06 -13.09 -11.26
CA TRP A 42 4.87 -14.32 -11.22
C TRP A 42 4.03 -15.60 -11.06
N ARG A 43 2.77 -15.49 -10.62
CA ARG A 43 1.80 -16.61 -10.58
C ARG A 43 0.83 -16.62 -11.77
N SER A 44 1.09 -15.81 -12.80
CA SER A 44 0.20 -15.65 -13.95
C SER A 44 -0.11 -16.98 -14.65
N GLY A 45 0.87 -17.88 -14.80
CA GLY A 45 0.68 -19.21 -15.38
C GLY A 45 -0.28 -20.09 -14.56
N ASP A 46 -0.11 -20.12 -13.24
CA ASP A 46 -0.99 -20.86 -12.33
C ASP A 46 -2.42 -20.32 -12.40
N TYR A 47 -2.59 -19.00 -12.44
CA TYR A 47 -3.91 -18.36 -12.56
C TYR A 47 -4.56 -18.63 -13.92
N ALA A 48 -3.80 -18.62 -15.01
CA ALA A 48 -4.30 -18.95 -16.33
C ALA A 48 -4.75 -20.41 -16.42
N ALA A 49 -3.96 -21.34 -15.87
CA ALA A 49 -4.30 -22.77 -15.82
C ALA A 49 -5.56 -23.04 -14.97
N ALA A 50 -5.77 -22.26 -13.91
CA ALA A 50 -6.96 -22.34 -13.05
C ALA A 50 -8.17 -21.56 -13.58
N GLY A 51 -8.05 -20.87 -14.73
CA GLY A 51 -9.13 -20.05 -15.29
C GLY A 51 -9.48 -18.81 -14.45
N VAL A 52 -8.57 -18.32 -13.60
CA VAL A 52 -8.80 -17.16 -12.74
C VAL A 52 -8.44 -15.87 -13.51
N PRO A 53 -9.39 -14.96 -13.75
CA PRO A 53 -9.17 -13.76 -14.54
C PRO A 53 -8.44 -12.67 -13.73
N MET A 54 -7.13 -12.84 -13.56
CA MET A 54 -6.26 -11.82 -12.98
C MET A 54 -5.82 -10.80 -14.04
N LEU A 55 -5.50 -9.56 -13.62
CA LEU A 55 -5.10 -8.49 -14.53
C LEU A 55 -4.01 -8.87 -15.57
N PRO A 56 -2.94 -9.60 -15.21
CA PRO A 56 -1.95 -10.01 -16.21
C PRO A 56 -2.46 -11.08 -17.19
N VAL A 57 -3.47 -11.86 -16.81
CA VAL A 57 -4.11 -12.86 -17.67
C VAL A 57 -5.07 -12.17 -18.67
N VAL A 58 -5.78 -11.13 -18.23
CA VAL A 58 -6.80 -10.45 -19.05
C VAL A 58 -6.24 -9.30 -19.90
N LYS A 59 -5.29 -8.53 -19.36
CA LYS A 59 -4.73 -7.31 -19.98
C LYS A 59 -3.23 -7.40 -20.30
N GLY A 60 -2.59 -8.51 -19.95
CA GLY A 60 -1.16 -8.73 -20.14
C GLY A 60 -0.29 -8.19 -19.00
N LYS A 61 0.92 -8.76 -18.92
CA LYS A 61 1.95 -8.36 -17.94
C LYS A 61 2.37 -6.88 -18.05
N PRO A 62 2.59 -6.30 -19.25
CA PRO A 62 3.00 -4.90 -19.37
C PRO A 62 1.97 -3.91 -18.79
N HIS A 63 0.68 -4.15 -19.02
CA HIS A 63 -0.37 -3.32 -18.46
C HIS A 63 -0.42 -3.40 -16.94
N THR A 64 -0.29 -4.62 -16.40
CA THR A 64 -0.23 -4.85 -14.94
C THR A 64 0.96 -4.13 -14.31
N ARG A 65 2.15 -4.19 -14.92
CA ARG A 65 3.35 -3.48 -14.46
C ARG A 65 3.14 -1.96 -14.41
N LEU A 66 2.52 -1.38 -15.45
CA LEU A 66 2.20 0.05 -15.47
C LEU A 66 1.21 0.42 -14.36
N GLN A 67 0.16 -0.37 -14.16
CA GLN A 67 -0.83 -0.12 -13.12
C GLN A 67 -0.22 -0.18 -11.71
N ILE A 68 0.69 -1.14 -11.45
CA ILE A 68 1.46 -1.19 -10.19
C ILE A 68 2.20 0.13 -9.96
N LEU A 69 2.89 0.66 -10.98
CA LEU A 69 3.63 1.91 -10.88
C LEU A 69 2.70 3.11 -10.62
N LEU A 70 1.63 3.26 -11.40
CA LEU A 70 0.68 4.36 -11.27
C LEU A 70 0.00 4.40 -9.89
N TYR A 71 -0.47 3.24 -9.41
CA TYR A 71 -1.08 3.15 -8.09
C TYR A 71 -0.06 3.41 -6.98
N THR A 72 1.18 2.95 -7.14
CA THR A 72 2.26 3.24 -6.17
C THR A 72 2.59 4.73 -6.11
N LEU A 73 2.63 5.41 -7.26
CA LEU A 73 2.86 6.86 -7.33
C LEU A 73 1.78 7.65 -6.57
N VAL A 74 0.55 7.16 -6.54
CA VAL A 74 -0.55 7.75 -5.74
C VAL A 74 -0.48 7.31 -4.28
N LEU A 75 -0.07 6.07 -4.01
CA LEU A 75 0.04 5.54 -2.65
C LEU A 75 1.06 6.29 -1.80
N VAL A 76 2.21 6.70 -2.36
CA VAL A 76 3.26 7.42 -1.62
C VAL A 76 2.75 8.73 -0.99
N PRO A 77 2.20 9.70 -1.75
CA PRO A 77 1.66 10.92 -1.16
C PRO A 77 0.46 10.63 -0.24
N LEU A 78 -0.38 9.64 -0.58
CA LEU A 78 -1.50 9.23 0.27
C LEU A 78 -1.05 8.67 1.63
N GLY A 79 0.07 7.94 1.67
CA GLY A 79 0.67 7.41 2.89
C GLY A 79 1.32 8.50 3.77
N ILE A 80 1.75 9.62 3.18
CA ILE A 80 2.33 10.76 3.90
C ILE A 80 1.23 11.74 4.37
N ALA A 81 0.09 11.80 3.67
CA ALA A 81 -1.03 12.69 3.97
C ALA A 81 -1.44 12.75 5.46
N PRO A 82 -1.43 11.65 6.26
CA PRO A 82 -1.77 11.70 7.68
C PRO A 82 -0.90 12.65 8.52
N CYS A 83 0.35 12.90 8.14
CA CYS A 83 1.21 13.86 8.84
C CYS A 83 0.74 15.31 8.65
N PHE A 84 0.24 15.67 7.47
CA PHE A 84 -0.13 17.05 7.15
C PHE A 84 -1.44 17.51 7.82
N ILE A 85 -2.24 16.56 8.29
CA ILE A 85 -3.51 16.80 8.98
C ILE A 85 -3.40 16.55 10.49
N GLY A 86 -2.18 16.42 11.03
CA GLY A 86 -1.91 16.26 12.45
C GLY A 86 -2.23 14.87 13.02
N LEU A 87 -2.43 13.85 12.18
CA LEU A 87 -2.73 12.49 12.62
C LEU A 87 -1.48 11.60 12.76
N GLY A 88 -0.38 11.95 12.09
CA GLY A 88 0.91 11.26 12.18
C GLY A 88 1.99 12.17 12.75
N GLY A 89 2.85 11.64 13.62
CA GLY A 89 4.02 12.32 14.14
C GLY A 89 5.25 12.15 13.24
N VAL A 90 6.41 12.52 13.79
CA VAL A 90 7.71 12.47 13.08
C VAL A 90 8.13 11.03 12.76
N LEU A 91 7.84 10.07 13.65
CA LEU A 91 8.19 8.67 13.44
C LEU A 91 7.35 8.07 12.31
N TYR A 92 6.05 8.38 12.29
CA TYR A 92 5.18 7.97 11.19
C TYR A 92 5.61 8.63 9.87
N LEU A 93 5.96 9.92 9.87
CA LEU A 93 6.44 10.61 8.66
C LEU A 93 7.69 9.95 8.08
N ALA A 94 8.66 9.66 8.93
CA ALA A 94 9.91 9.00 8.53
C ALA A 94 9.64 7.59 7.97
N ALA A 95 8.78 6.82 8.64
CA ALA A 95 8.37 5.49 8.18
C ALA A 95 7.61 5.55 6.85
N ALA A 96 6.58 6.39 6.73
CA ALA A 96 5.76 6.54 5.55
C ALA A 96 6.60 6.98 4.33
N THR A 97 7.49 7.96 4.53
CA THR A 97 8.36 8.45 3.45
C THR A 97 9.40 7.39 3.05
N GLY A 98 10.10 6.80 4.02
CA GLY A 98 11.13 5.79 3.74
C GLY A 98 10.57 4.53 3.08
N LEU A 99 9.48 3.99 3.62
CA LEU A 99 8.80 2.83 3.05
C LEU A 99 8.14 3.16 1.71
N GLY A 100 7.56 4.35 1.56
CA GLY A 100 6.95 4.80 0.31
C GLY A 100 7.96 4.92 -0.83
N LEU A 101 9.12 5.53 -0.57
CA LEU A 101 10.21 5.62 -1.55
C LEU A 101 10.78 4.24 -1.89
N TRP A 102 10.91 3.34 -0.91
CA TRP A 102 11.36 1.97 -1.16
C TRP A 102 10.35 1.20 -2.00
N PHE A 103 9.06 1.29 -1.68
CA PHE A 103 7.99 0.68 -2.48
C PHE A 103 8.00 1.22 -3.92
N LEU A 104 8.13 2.53 -4.09
CA LEU A 104 8.22 3.17 -5.42
C LEU A 104 9.44 2.68 -6.21
N LYS A 105 10.60 2.54 -5.56
CA LYS A 105 11.80 1.98 -6.19
C LYS A 105 11.55 0.56 -6.71
N GLU A 106 10.92 -0.30 -5.92
CA GLU A 106 10.57 -1.65 -6.38
C GLU A 106 9.51 -1.62 -7.49
N ALA A 107 8.54 -0.69 -7.45
CA ALA A 107 7.53 -0.55 -8.49
C ALA A 107 8.15 -0.14 -9.84
N VAL A 108 9.14 0.75 -9.81
CA VAL A 108 9.94 1.09 -11.00
C VAL A 108 10.77 -0.11 -11.48
N ALA A 109 11.33 -0.91 -10.57
CA ALA A 109 12.03 -2.13 -10.94
C ALA A 109 11.09 -3.14 -11.63
N VAL A 110 9.86 -3.32 -11.12
CA VAL A 110 8.81 -4.12 -11.76
C VAL A 110 8.45 -3.59 -13.14
N TYR A 111 8.33 -2.27 -13.29
CA TYR A 111 8.03 -1.65 -14.58
C TYR A 111 9.12 -1.87 -15.64
N ARG A 112 10.39 -1.90 -15.21
CA ARG A 112 11.55 -2.11 -16.09
C ARG A 112 11.96 -3.57 -16.23
N GLU A 113 11.25 -4.49 -15.58
CA GLU A 113 11.55 -5.92 -15.59
C GLU A 113 11.41 -6.50 -17.00
N THR A 114 12.43 -7.25 -17.41
CA THR A 114 12.48 -7.94 -18.70
C THR A 114 12.41 -9.46 -18.53
N ASN A 115 12.66 -9.99 -17.33
CA ASN A 115 12.56 -11.42 -17.04
C ASN A 115 11.12 -11.81 -16.69
N GLU A 116 10.32 -12.06 -17.73
CA GLU A 116 8.89 -12.36 -17.57
C GLU A 116 8.60 -13.73 -16.95
N ASP A 117 9.56 -14.66 -16.94
CA ASP A 117 9.36 -16.01 -16.44
C ASP A 117 9.44 -16.09 -14.92
N LYS A 118 10.40 -15.36 -14.31
CA LYS A 118 10.65 -15.43 -12.87
C LYS A 118 10.15 -14.20 -12.10
N GLU A 119 9.97 -13.07 -12.78
CA GLU A 119 9.46 -11.80 -12.22
C GLU A 119 10.08 -11.46 -10.84
N PRO A 120 11.42 -11.46 -10.71
CA PRO A 120 12.07 -11.31 -9.41
C PRO A 120 11.77 -9.97 -8.74
N ALA A 121 11.62 -8.89 -9.52
CA ALA A 121 11.20 -7.59 -9.00
C ALA A 121 9.79 -7.64 -8.39
N ALA A 122 8.84 -8.37 -9.01
CA ALA A 122 7.47 -8.46 -8.49
C ALA A 122 7.44 -9.21 -7.15
N ARG A 123 8.24 -10.28 -7.00
CA ARG A 123 8.38 -11.00 -5.73
C ARG A 123 8.94 -10.12 -4.62
N ARG A 124 9.92 -9.27 -4.93
CA ARG A 124 10.48 -8.30 -3.97
C ARG A 124 9.45 -7.25 -3.59
N LEU A 125 8.74 -6.67 -4.57
CA LEU A 125 7.68 -5.68 -4.32
C LEU A 125 6.62 -6.26 -3.39
N PHE A 126 6.21 -7.51 -3.59
CA PHE A 126 5.27 -8.17 -2.69
C PHE A 126 5.81 -8.29 -1.25
N GLY A 127 7.07 -8.69 -1.06
CA GLY A 127 7.68 -8.72 0.27
C GLY A 127 7.75 -7.34 0.92
N VAL A 128 8.21 -6.34 0.17
CA VAL A 128 8.27 -4.93 0.61
C VAL A 128 6.87 -4.41 0.94
N SER A 129 5.85 -4.80 0.19
CA SER A 129 4.48 -4.35 0.43
C SER A 129 3.90 -4.87 1.75
N LEU A 130 4.26 -6.10 2.17
CA LEU A 130 3.85 -6.64 3.47
C LEU A 130 4.55 -5.89 4.61
N LEU A 131 5.85 -5.64 4.44
CA LEU A 131 6.64 -4.86 5.40
C LEU A 131 6.13 -3.41 5.50
N TYR A 132 5.77 -2.81 4.37
CA TYR A 132 5.22 -1.45 4.28
C TYR A 132 4.03 -1.30 5.23
N LEU A 133 3.02 -2.15 5.10
CA LEU A 133 1.81 -2.03 5.90
C LEU A 133 2.06 -2.35 7.39
N ALA A 134 2.86 -3.40 7.66
CA ALA A 134 3.20 -3.79 9.02
C ALA A 134 3.93 -2.68 9.79
N VAL A 135 4.96 -2.09 9.17
CA VAL A 135 5.76 -1.01 9.80
C VAL A 135 4.96 0.28 9.89
N LEU A 136 4.16 0.63 8.88
CA LEU A 136 3.32 1.83 8.90
C LEU A 136 2.32 1.80 10.06
N PHE A 137 1.66 0.65 10.29
CA PHE A 137 0.74 0.49 11.41
C PHE A 137 1.45 0.38 12.76
N ALA A 138 2.59 -0.32 12.83
CA ALA A 138 3.39 -0.36 14.04
C ALA A 138 3.84 1.05 14.46
N ALA A 139 4.31 1.88 13.52
CA ALA A 139 4.71 3.26 13.79
C ALA A 139 3.54 4.09 14.37
N LEU A 140 2.34 3.96 13.77
CA LEU A 140 1.15 4.67 14.23
C LEU A 140 0.70 4.21 15.63
N ILE A 141 0.77 2.91 15.92
CA ILE A 141 0.46 2.37 17.25
C ILE A 141 1.48 2.87 18.28
N VAL A 142 2.77 2.80 17.95
CA VAL A 142 3.85 3.25 18.84
C VAL A 142 3.72 4.74 19.17
N GLU A 143 3.50 5.59 18.17
CA GLU A 143 3.29 7.03 18.42
C GLU A 143 2.08 7.29 19.31
N LYS A 144 0.96 6.60 19.06
CA LYS A 144 -0.26 6.76 19.84
C LYS A 144 -0.12 6.25 21.28
N MET A 145 0.62 5.16 21.49
CA MET A 145 0.93 4.65 22.83
C MET A 145 1.93 5.53 23.58
N ALA A 146 2.91 6.10 22.87
CA ALA A 146 3.92 6.99 23.44
C ALA A 146 3.41 8.42 23.69
N GLY A 147 2.21 8.77 23.22
CA GLY A 147 1.64 10.11 23.36
C GLY A 147 2.40 11.17 22.57
N VAL A 148 3.12 10.78 21.52
CA VAL A 148 3.86 11.73 20.68
C VAL A 148 2.84 12.60 19.94
N PRO A 149 2.85 13.93 20.14
CA PRO A 149 1.92 14.80 19.43
C PRO A 149 2.16 14.70 17.92
N GLY A 150 1.07 14.68 17.15
CA GLY A 150 1.14 14.73 15.69
C GLY A 150 1.90 15.98 15.24
N LEU A 151 2.49 15.92 14.04
CA LEU A 151 3.22 17.04 13.47
C LEU A 151 2.27 18.22 13.30
N THR A 152 2.29 19.15 14.25
CA THR A 152 1.47 20.36 14.24
C THR A 152 2.29 21.42 13.49
N LEU A 153 1.95 21.68 12.23
CA LEU A 153 2.54 22.77 11.42
C LEU A 153 2.12 24.17 11.91
N ALA A 154 1.65 24.29 13.15
CA ALA A 154 1.22 25.52 13.77
C ALA A 154 2.02 25.75 15.05
N SER A 155 3.19 26.37 14.89
CA SER A 155 3.86 27.18 15.91
C SER A 155 4.39 28.43 15.24
#